data_AF-A0AAQ4NV41-F1
#
_entry.id   AF-A0AAQ4NV41-F1
#
_cell.length_a   1.000
_cell.length_b   1.000
_cell.length_c   1.000
_cell.angle_alpha   90.00
_cell.angle_beta   90.00
_cell.angle_gamma   90.00
#
_symmetry.space_group_name_H-M   'P 1'
#
loop_
_entity.id
_entity.type
_entity.pdbx_description
1 polymer ?
#
loop_
_entity_poly.entity_id
_entity_poly.type
_entity_poly.pdbx_seq_one_letter_code
_entity_poly.pdbx_strand_id
1 'polypeptide(L)'
;MRCQYTKEEEKDDDDEEEDMPPKFVKQEQQIKGDMAEKVLVVGGGGREHALAWKLAQSPQVQQVLVAPGNAGTAGCGKICNSEVSVSNHAILAQFCKDHHVGLVVVGPEVPLAAGMVDDLTAAGVPCFGPSAKAAQLEASKSFSKAFMERHGIPTARYGSFTAPEEACNYIRTADFPALVVKASGLAAGKGVIVAGDREEACRAVMDIMKDRAFGSAGETVVVEELLEGEEVSCLCFSDGSSVSPMPPAQDHKRLQDGDLGPNTGGMGAYCPTPQVSQELLQQIRDTVLQKTVDGMREEGTPYVGVLYAGLMLTKQGLKVLEFNCRFGDPECQVAPPPTTTTTTPPPHIRTHTLPPNAH
;
A
#
# COMPACT_ATOMS: atom_id res chain seq x y z
N MET A 1 84.87 -0.53 26.94
CA MET A 1 85.97 0.13 27.68
C MET A 1 86.20 1.52 27.08
N ARG A 2 86.25 2.55 27.95
CA ARG A 2 86.54 4.00 27.69
C ARG A 2 85.49 4.74 26.87
N CYS A 3 84.63 5.63 27.39
CA CYS A 3 84.68 6.62 28.49
C CYS A 3 85.58 7.83 28.19
N GLN A 4 84.95 8.99 27.92
CA GLN A 4 85.26 10.39 28.29
C GLN A 4 84.16 11.29 27.64
N TYR A 5 83.21 11.92 28.36
CA TYR A 5 83.27 13.20 29.14
C TYR A 5 83.87 14.36 28.31
N THR A 6 83.30 15.57 28.13
CA THR A 6 82.28 16.41 28.79
C THR A 6 81.83 17.51 27.81
N LYS A 7 80.57 17.97 27.85
CA LYS A 7 80.18 19.31 28.38
C LYS A 7 78.69 19.58 28.13
N GLU A 8 78.04 19.99 29.20
CA GLU A 8 76.66 20.48 29.33
C GLU A 8 76.52 21.86 28.66
N GLU A 9 75.36 22.11 28.07
CA GLU A 9 74.55 23.31 28.30
C GLU A 9 73.09 22.99 27.93
N GLU A 10 72.16 23.52 28.72
CA GLU A 10 70.80 23.03 28.94
C GLU A 10 69.84 23.20 27.75
N LYS A 11 68.90 22.25 27.69
CA LYS A 11 67.73 22.19 26.81
C LYS A 11 66.60 23.05 27.38
N ASP A 12 66.01 23.88 26.54
CA ASP A 12 64.57 24.13 26.53
C ASP A 12 64.02 23.38 25.30
N ASP A 13 63.41 22.23 25.56
CA ASP A 13 62.65 21.44 24.58
C ASP A 13 61.24 22.04 24.49
N ASP A 14 60.86 22.55 23.32
CA ASP A 14 59.45 22.57 22.90
C ASP A 14 59.40 22.00 21.48
N ASP A 15 58.72 20.87 21.39
CA ASP A 15 58.82 19.85 20.35
C ASP A 15 58.41 20.31 18.95
N GLU A 16 59.21 19.85 17.98
CA GLU A 16 58.81 19.68 16.59
C GLU A 16 57.70 18.62 16.50
N GLU A 17 56.49 19.00 16.08
CA GLU A 17 55.49 18.05 15.60
C GLU A 17 55.37 18.15 14.07
N GLU A 18 55.74 17.04 13.43
CA GLU A 18 55.78 16.80 12.00
C GLU A 18 54.44 17.04 11.29
N ASP A 19 54.59 17.43 10.02
CA ASP A 19 53.57 17.65 9.00
C ASP A 19 52.64 16.43 8.83
N MET A 20 51.50 16.44 9.55
CA MET A 20 50.40 15.50 9.39
C MET A 20 49.46 15.96 8.26
N PRO A 21 49.08 15.08 7.32
CA PRO A 21 48.21 15.45 6.20
C PRO A 21 46.85 15.95 6.73
N PRO A 22 46.18 16.89 6.02
CA PRO A 22 44.98 17.51 6.52
C PRO A 22 43.93 16.44 6.81
N LYS A 23 43.56 16.33 8.10
CA LYS A 23 42.42 15.56 8.55
C LYS A 23 41.24 15.99 7.67
N PHE A 24 40.68 15.03 6.94
CA PHE A 24 39.41 15.19 6.26
C PHE A 24 38.38 15.63 7.29
N VAL A 25 38.17 16.94 7.39
CA VAL A 25 36.99 17.52 8.01
C VAL A 25 35.85 16.97 7.18
N LYS A 26 35.11 16.01 7.73
CA LYS A 26 33.79 15.68 7.23
C LYS A 26 33.05 17.00 7.17
N GLN A 27 32.86 17.53 5.97
CA GLN A 27 31.79 18.46 5.72
C GLN A 27 30.53 17.68 6.06
N GLU A 28 30.09 17.79 7.31
CA GLU A 28 28.68 17.70 7.62
C GLU A 28 28.04 18.78 6.75
N GLN A 29 27.62 18.36 5.55
CA GLN A 29 26.57 19.06 4.85
C GLN A 29 25.35 18.95 5.75
N GLN A 30 25.29 19.92 6.65
CA GLN A 30 24.10 20.37 7.30
C GLN A 30 23.13 20.67 6.16
N ILE A 31 22.23 19.72 5.88
CA ILE A 31 21.04 19.96 5.08
C ILE A 31 20.28 21.01 5.89
N LYS A 32 20.58 22.28 5.61
CA LYS A 32 19.81 23.42 6.06
C LYS A 32 18.38 23.14 5.61
N GLY A 33 17.48 23.01 6.58
CA GLY A 33 16.07 22.87 6.34
C GLY A 33 15.59 24.07 5.54
N ASP A 34 15.29 23.84 4.27
CA ASP A 34 14.44 24.73 3.50
C ASP A 34 13.00 24.21 3.65
N MET A 35 12.27 24.92 4.52
CA MET A 35 10.81 25.05 4.58
C MET A 35 10.01 23.75 4.78
N ALA A 36 9.36 23.65 5.96
CA ALA A 36 8.37 22.61 6.24
C ALA A 36 7.41 22.44 5.03
N GLU A 37 7.37 21.23 4.47
CA GLU A 37 6.76 20.99 3.16
C GLU A 37 5.23 21.00 3.25
N LYS A 38 4.58 21.45 2.17
CA LYS A 38 3.15 21.21 1.99
C LYS A 38 2.94 19.88 1.29
N VAL A 39 2.00 19.09 1.80
CA VAL A 39 1.62 17.81 1.22
C VAL A 39 0.21 17.92 0.65
N LEU A 40 -0.02 17.37 -0.54
CA LEU A 40 -1.35 17.24 -1.12
C LEU A 40 -1.81 15.79 -1.02
N VAL A 41 -2.93 15.55 -0.37
CA VAL A 41 -3.62 14.25 -0.35
C VAL A 41 -4.76 14.27 -1.36
N VAL A 42 -4.75 13.34 -2.30
CA VAL A 42 -5.81 13.20 -3.32
C VAL A 42 -6.86 12.22 -2.83
N GLY A 43 -8.12 12.65 -2.81
CA GLY A 43 -9.31 11.87 -2.42
C GLY A 43 -10.17 12.61 -1.38
N GLY A 44 -11.13 11.90 -0.82
CA GLY A 44 -12.17 12.49 0.03
C GLY A 44 -12.91 11.48 0.92
N GLY A 45 -12.40 10.26 1.05
CA GLY A 45 -12.94 9.21 1.91
C GLY A 45 -12.39 9.23 3.34
N GLY A 46 -12.66 8.16 4.08
CA GLY A 46 -12.16 7.96 5.44
C GLY A 46 -10.66 7.72 5.48
N ARG A 47 -10.13 6.95 4.51
CA ARG A 47 -8.70 6.76 4.30
C ARG A 47 -7.95 8.08 4.13
N GLU A 48 -8.41 8.96 3.26
CA GLU A 48 -7.74 10.25 3.05
C GLU A 48 -7.80 11.16 4.28
N HIS A 49 -8.86 11.07 5.07
CA HIS A 49 -8.92 11.75 6.36
C HIS A 49 -7.85 11.19 7.33
N ALA A 50 -7.73 9.87 7.46
CA ALA A 50 -6.70 9.26 8.32
C ALA A 50 -5.28 9.62 7.87
N LEU A 51 -5.02 9.61 6.56
CA LEU A 51 -3.74 10.04 5.98
C LEU A 51 -3.45 11.51 6.30
N ALA A 52 -4.40 12.41 6.02
CA ALA A 52 -4.24 13.83 6.27
C ALA A 52 -4.04 14.14 7.76
N TRP A 53 -4.82 13.49 8.62
CA TRP A 53 -4.70 13.56 10.08
C TRP A 53 -3.32 13.13 10.56
N LYS A 54 -2.77 12.06 10.00
CA LYS A 54 -1.45 11.57 10.41
C LYS A 54 -0.31 12.45 9.88
N LEU A 55 -0.38 12.87 8.63
CA LEU A 55 0.60 13.77 8.01
C LEU A 55 0.67 15.12 8.74
N ALA A 56 -0.45 15.66 9.18
CA ALA A 56 -0.51 16.92 9.93
C ALA A 56 0.26 16.87 11.28
N GLN A 57 0.43 15.68 11.87
CA GLN A 57 1.20 15.49 13.11
C GLN A 57 2.71 15.52 12.87
N SER A 58 3.18 15.33 11.63
CA SER A 58 4.61 15.38 11.33
C SER A 58 5.15 16.80 11.56
N PRO A 59 6.29 16.96 12.27
CA PRO A 59 6.94 18.26 12.39
C PRO A 59 7.53 18.75 11.06
N GLN A 60 7.75 17.85 10.10
CA GLN A 60 8.27 18.19 8.77
C GLN A 60 7.19 18.76 7.83
N VAL A 61 5.92 18.56 8.14
CA VAL A 61 4.79 18.99 7.31
C VAL A 61 4.23 20.30 7.85
N GLN A 62 4.21 21.36 7.03
CA GLN A 62 3.64 22.66 7.39
C GLN A 62 2.12 22.68 7.22
N GLN A 63 1.64 22.10 6.13
CA GLN A 63 0.24 22.12 5.73
C GLN A 63 -0.09 20.86 4.94
N VAL A 64 -1.29 20.32 5.17
CA VAL A 64 -1.84 19.24 4.36
C VAL A 64 -3.02 19.80 3.58
N LEU A 65 -2.91 19.82 2.26
CA LEU A 65 -4.01 20.09 1.35
C LEU A 65 -4.72 18.78 1.05
N VAL A 66 -6.05 18.75 0.99
CA VAL A 66 -6.83 17.57 0.60
C VAL A 66 -7.76 17.91 -0.55
N ALA A 67 -7.68 17.18 -1.66
CA ALA A 67 -8.46 17.48 -2.87
C ALA A 67 -9.32 16.28 -3.30
N PRO A 68 -10.67 16.37 -3.29
CA PRO A 68 -11.47 17.49 -2.78
C PRO A 68 -11.59 17.54 -1.25
N GLY A 69 -11.21 16.46 -0.56
CA GLY A 69 -11.48 16.29 0.86
C GLY A 69 -12.96 16.07 1.19
N ASN A 70 -13.30 16.18 2.47
CA ASN A 70 -14.67 16.07 2.98
C ASN A 70 -14.88 16.99 4.20
N ALA A 71 -16.07 16.93 4.81
CA ALA A 71 -16.38 17.74 6.00
C ALA A 71 -15.50 17.43 7.21
N GLY A 72 -14.98 16.20 7.34
CA GLY A 72 -14.09 15.79 8.42
C GLY A 72 -12.67 16.34 8.27
N THR A 73 -12.19 16.50 7.03
CA THR A 73 -10.87 17.11 6.75
C THR A 73 -10.90 18.64 6.80
N ALA A 74 -12.08 19.25 6.75
CA ALA A 74 -12.23 20.70 6.80
C ALA A 74 -11.87 21.26 8.19
N GLY A 75 -10.83 22.11 8.25
CA GLY A 75 -10.52 22.91 9.45
C GLY A 75 -9.82 22.16 10.58
N CYS A 76 -9.22 21.00 10.31
CA CYS A 76 -8.50 20.21 11.31
C CYS A 76 -7.01 20.60 11.35
N GLY A 77 -6.63 21.59 12.19
CA GLY A 77 -5.24 21.95 12.43
C GLY A 77 -4.51 22.41 11.16
N LYS A 78 -3.51 21.64 10.70
CA LYS A 78 -2.73 21.92 9.48
C LYS A 78 -3.46 21.53 8.17
N ILE A 79 -4.67 20.97 8.27
CA ILE A 79 -5.41 20.39 7.15
C ILE A 79 -6.36 21.41 6.52
N CYS A 80 -6.34 21.52 5.20
CA CYS A 80 -7.23 22.38 4.44
C CYS A 80 -7.70 21.66 3.17
N ASN A 81 -9.00 21.77 2.85
CA ASN A 81 -9.52 21.22 1.61
C ASN A 81 -9.19 22.16 0.43
N SER A 82 -9.01 21.58 -0.74
CA SER A 82 -8.80 22.29 -2.00
C SER A 82 -9.80 21.82 -3.05
N GLU A 83 -10.33 22.75 -3.83
CA GLU A 83 -11.25 22.46 -4.94
C GLU A 83 -10.52 22.16 -6.26
N VAL A 84 -9.19 22.02 -6.23
CA VAL A 84 -8.40 21.70 -7.43
C VAL A 84 -8.92 20.42 -8.10
N SER A 85 -9.06 20.48 -9.42
CA SER A 85 -9.48 19.32 -10.21
C SER A 85 -8.40 18.26 -10.21
N VAL A 86 -8.72 17.09 -9.66
CA VAL A 86 -7.81 15.92 -9.62
C VAL A 86 -7.81 15.12 -10.93
N SER A 87 -8.79 15.35 -11.82
CA SER A 87 -8.88 14.67 -13.11
C SER A 87 -8.13 15.40 -14.23
N ASN A 88 -7.72 16.65 -14.03
CA ASN A 88 -6.90 17.40 -14.97
C ASN A 88 -5.47 17.52 -14.43
N HIS A 89 -4.60 16.58 -14.83
CA HIS A 89 -3.24 16.49 -14.29
C HIS A 89 -2.38 17.72 -14.60
N ALA A 90 -2.61 18.41 -15.73
CA ALA A 90 -1.89 19.64 -16.06
C ALA A 90 -2.25 20.79 -15.10
N ILE A 91 -3.54 20.97 -14.80
CA ILE A 91 -4.01 21.94 -13.80
C ILE A 91 -3.49 21.56 -12.41
N LEU A 92 -3.54 20.28 -12.06
CA LEU A 92 -3.06 19.78 -10.77
C LEU A 92 -1.55 20.00 -10.59
N ALA A 93 -0.75 19.75 -11.64
CA ALA A 93 0.68 20.01 -11.63
C ALA A 93 0.99 21.50 -11.43
N GLN A 94 0.26 22.38 -12.13
CA GLN A 94 0.43 23.83 -11.97
C GLN A 94 0.03 24.28 -10.56
N PHE A 95 -1.10 23.78 -10.05
CA PHE A 95 -1.52 24.02 -8.67
C PHE A 95 -0.44 23.60 -7.66
N CYS A 96 0.16 22.42 -7.83
CA CYS A 96 1.23 21.96 -6.95
C CYS A 96 2.43 22.91 -6.95
N LYS A 97 2.81 23.45 -8.12
CA LYS A 97 3.89 24.44 -8.24
C LYS A 97 3.53 25.76 -7.58
N ASP A 98 2.36 26.32 -7.88
CA ASP A 98 1.92 27.61 -7.35
C ASP A 98 1.79 27.56 -5.82
N HIS A 99 1.31 26.44 -5.28
CA HIS A 99 1.13 26.24 -3.84
C HIS A 99 2.37 25.71 -3.12
N HIS A 100 3.46 25.41 -3.83
CA HIS A 100 4.70 24.84 -3.30
C HIS A 100 4.47 23.50 -2.57
N VAL A 101 3.73 22.60 -3.23
CA VAL A 101 3.51 21.22 -2.77
C VAL A 101 4.79 20.41 -2.98
N GLY A 102 5.36 19.90 -1.89
CA GLY A 102 6.57 19.08 -1.91
C GLY A 102 6.29 17.59 -2.16
N LEU A 103 5.09 17.12 -1.84
CA LEU A 103 4.69 15.73 -2.04
C LEU A 103 3.18 15.61 -2.32
N VAL A 104 2.83 14.81 -3.31
CA VAL A 104 1.44 14.38 -3.56
C VAL A 104 1.26 12.93 -3.12
N VAL A 105 0.30 12.66 -2.25
CA VAL A 105 -0.08 11.31 -1.80
C VAL A 105 -1.42 10.95 -2.42
N VAL A 106 -1.44 9.91 -3.26
CA VAL A 106 -2.66 9.50 -3.97
C VAL A 106 -3.40 8.44 -3.16
N GLY A 107 -4.61 8.76 -2.70
CA GLY A 107 -5.45 7.86 -1.92
C GLY A 107 -6.23 6.83 -2.75
N PRO A 108 -7.06 7.26 -3.72
CA PRO A 108 -7.88 6.36 -4.52
C PRO A 108 -7.14 5.74 -5.71
N GLU A 109 -7.67 4.63 -6.18
CA GLU A 109 -7.15 3.80 -7.26
C GLU A 109 -7.36 4.41 -8.65
N VAL A 110 -8.46 5.15 -8.86
CA VAL A 110 -8.81 5.70 -10.18
C VAL A 110 -7.75 6.69 -10.71
N PRO A 111 -7.26 7.66 -9.93
CA PRO A 111 -6.19 8.55 -10.39
C PRO A 111 -4.86 7.84 -10.66
N LEU A 112 -4.55 6.78 -9.90
CA LEU A 112 -3.35 5.96 -10.14
C LEU A 112 -3.44 5.27 -11.51
N ALA A 113 -4.56 4.60 -11.78
CA ALA A 113 -4.80 3.94 -13.06
C ALA A 113 -4.84 4.92 -14.24
N ALA A 114 -5.23 6.18 -14.01
CA ALA A 114 -5.24 7.24 -15.00
C ALA A 114 -3.86 7.87 -15.28
N GLY A 115 -2.81 7.50 -14.54
CA GLY A 115 -1.46 8.02 -14.77
C GLY A 115 -1.15 9.35 -14.10
N MET A 116 -1.89 9.71 -13.04
CA MET A 116 -1.61 10.94 -12.28
C MET A 116 -0.17 11.01 -11.81
N VAL A 117 0.39 9.91 -11.30
CA VAL A 117 1.77 9.86 -10.80
C VAL A 117 2.77 10.10 -11.94
N ASP A 118 2.55 9.51 -13.11
CA ASP A 118 3.41 9.68 -14.28
C ASP A 118 3.44 11.15 -14.73
N ASP A 119 2.25 11.75 -14.91
CA ASP A 119 2.11 13.12 -15.40
C ASP A 119 2.67 14.15 -14.42
N LEU A 120 2.40 13.99 -13.12
CA LEU A 120 2.92 14.89 -12.09
C LEU A 120 4.44 14.77 -11.94
N THR A 121 4.98 13.54 -11.96
CA THR A 121 6.43 13.32 -11.89
C THR A 121 7.13 13.90 -13.12
N ALA A 122 6.57 13.73 -14.32
CA ALA A 122 7.08 14.35 -15.55
C ALA A 122 7.06 15.89 -15.48
N ALA A 123 6.11 16.46 -14.74
CA ALA A 123 6.03 17.90 -14.48
C ALA A 123 6.94 18.38 -13.34
N GLY A 124 7.70 17.50 -12.69
CA GLY A 124 8.62 17.80 -11.59
C GLY A 124 7.96 17.85 -10.21
N VAL A 125 6.77 17.27 -10.04
CA VAL A 125 6.05 17.20 -8.76
C VAL A 125 6.24 15.82 -8.12
N PRO A 126 6.89 15.70 -6.95
CA PRO A 126 7.08 14.41 -6.29
C PRO A 126 5.74 13.78 -5.88
N CYS A 127 5.62 12.48 -6.14
CA CYS A 127 4.40 11.72 -5.88
C CYS A 127 4.71 10.44 -5.09
N PHE A 128 3.79 10.08 -4.21
CA PHE A 128 3.76 8.82 -3.50
C PHE A 128 2.53 8.02 -3.97
N GLY A 129 2.80 7.02 -4.81
CA GLY A 129 1.83 6.16 -5.48
C GLY A 129 2.48 5.53 -6.73
N PRO A 130 1.95 4.41 -7.23
CA PRO A 130 2.53 3.73 -8.39
C PRO A 130 2.24 4.47 -9.70
N SER A 131 3.09 4.27 -10.71
CA SER A 131 2.78 4.62 -12.10
C SER A 131 1.54 3.90 -12.60
N ALA A 132 0.90 4.38 -13.67
CA ALA A 132 -0.24 3.71 -14.30
C ALA A 132 0.08 2.27 -14.72
N LYS A 133 1.32 2.04 -15.19
CA LYS A 133 1.78 0.70 -15.56
C LYS A 133 1.93 -0.19 -14.33
N ALA A 134 2.42 0.32 -13.20
CA ALA A 134 2.48 -0.42 -11.95
C ALA A 134 1.11 -0.64 -11.31
N ALA A 135 0.20 0.34 -11.44
CA ALA A 135 -1.17 0.27 -10.96
C ALA A 135 -2.02 -0.80 -11.67
N GLN A 136 -1.54 -1.39 -12.77
CA GLN A 136 -2.17 -2.55 -13.42
C GLN A 136 -2.33 -3.74 -12.48
N LEU A 137 -1.52 -3.85 -11.42
CA LEU A 137 -1.69 -4.88 -10.39
C LEU A 137 -3.08 -4.83 -9.71
N GLU A 138 -3.69 -3.66 -9.57
CA GLU A 138 -5.06 -3.46 -9.09
C GLU A 138 -6.05 -3.23 -10.25
N ALA A 139 -5.65 -2.42 -11.24
CA ALA A 139 -6.54 -1.98 -12.31
C ALA A 139 -6.94 -3.10 -13.30
N SER A 140 -6.18 -4.20 -13.36
CA SER A 140 -6.48 -5.36 -14.19
C SER A 140 -6.21 -6.66 -13.43
N LYS A 141 -7.28 -7.33 -12.98
CA LYS A 141 -7.16 -8.64 -12.30
C LYS A 141 -6.53 -9.70 -13.21
N SER A 142 -6.82 -9.65 -14.51
CA SER A 142 -6.19 -10.55 -15.48
C SER A 142 -4.66 -10.32 -15.54
N PHE A 143 -4.21 -9.06 -15.57
CA PHE A 143 -2.78 -8.74 -15.50
C PHE A 143 -2.17 -9.22 -14.18
N SER A 144 -2.83 -8.94 -13.06
CA SER A 144 -2.40 -9.30 -11.70
C SER A 144 -2.20 -10.81 -11.56
N LYS A 145 -3.15 -11.60 -12.07
CA LYS A 145 -3.07 -13.06 -12.07
C LYS A 145 -1.94 -13.59 -12.95
N ALA A 146 -1.83 -13.08 -14.17
CA ALA A 146 -0.73 -13.42 -15.06
C ALA A 146 0.64 -13.01 -14.47
N PHE A 147 0.69 -11.94 -13.67
CA PHE A 147 1.90 -11.48 -12.99
C PHE A 147 2.29 -12.43 -11.88
N MET A 148 1.33 -12.82 -11.05
CA MET A 148 1.58 -13.78 -9.99
C MET A 148 2.03 -15.14 -10.54
N GLU A 149 1.42 -15.62 -11.62
CA GLU A 149 1.81 -16.88 -12.26
C GLU A 149 3.26 -16.84 -12.76
N ARG A 150 3.62 -15.84 -13.56
CA ARG A 150 4.97 -15.76 -14.17
C ARG A 150 6.10 -15.49 -13.17
N HIS A 151 5.79 -14.90 -12.01
CA HIS A 151 6.75 -14.66 -10.92
C HIS A 151 6.68 -15.69 -9.79
N GLY A 152 5.85 -16.73 -9.92
CA GLY A 152 5.71 -17.78 -8.91
C GLY A 152 5.25 -17.25 -7.55
N ILE A 153 4.32 -16.29 -7.56
CA ILE A 153 3.63 -15.77 -6.38
C ILE A 153 2.37 -16.62 -6.18
N PRO A 154 2.15 -17.19 -4.99
CA PRO A 154 1.08 -18.15 -4.78
C PRO A 154 -0.29 -17.47 -4.86
N THR A 155 -1.14 -17.91 -5.78
CA THR A 155 -2.52 -17.42 -5.94
C THR A 155 -3.49 -18.57 -6.25
N ALA A 156 -4.79 -18.27 -6.28
CA ALA A 156 -5.84 -19.20 -6.70
C ALA A 156 -5.65 -19.60 -8.17
N ARG A 157 -5.94 -20.86 -8.52
CA ARG A 157 -6.04 -21.26 -9.93
C ARG A 157 -7.07 -20.40 -10.65
N TYR A 158 -6.82 -20.03 -11.89
CA TYR A 158 -7.67 -19.07 -12.59
C TYR A 158 -7.67 -19.25 -14.10
N GLY A 159 -8.65 -18.66 -14.77
CA GLY A 159 -8.68 -18.42 -16.21
C GLY A 159 -9.21 -17.01 -16.50
N SER A 160 -8.77 -16.38 -17.59
CA SER A 160 -9.25 -15.07 -18.05
C SER A 160 -9.94 -15.20 -19.40
N PHE A 161 -11.10 -14.55 -19.57
CA PHE A 161 -11.94 -14.74 -20.75
C PHE A 161 -12.56 -13.44 -21.24
N THR A 162 -12.61 -13.29 -22.57
CA THR A 162 -13.32 -12.21 -23.28
C THR A 162 -14.59 -12.71 -23.98
N ALA A 163 -14.82 -14.03 -24.00
CA ALA A 163 -16.05 -14.65 -24.49
C ALA A 163 -16.78 -15.37 -23.34
N PRO A 164 -18.07 -15.05 -23.08
CA PRO A 164 -18.80 -15.63 -21.96
C PRO A 164 -19.02 -17.14 -22.14
N GLU A 165 -19.16 -17.63 -23.38
CA GLU A 165 -19.32 -19.05 -23.67
C GLU A 165 -18.06 -19.85 -23.29
N GLU A 166 -16.87 -19.30 -23.55
CA GLU A 166 -15.58 -19.92 -23.19
C GLU A 166 -15.38 -19.95 -21.67
N ALA A 167 -15.71 -18.85 -20.98
CA ALA A 167 -15.69 -18.79 -19.51
C ALA A 167 -16.63 -19.82 -18.88
N CYS A 168 -17.86 -19.95 -19.39
CA CYS A 168 -18.81 -20.95 -18.91
C CYS A 168 -18.33 -22.39 -19.19
N ASN A 169 -17.68 -22.62 -20.33
CA ASN A 169 -17.08 -23.92 -20.61
C ASN A 169 -15.98 -24.24 -19.60
N TYR A 170 -15.08 -23.29 -19.33
CA TYR A 170 -14.01 -23.42 -18.34
C TYR A 170 -14.56 -23.78 -16.95
N ILE A 171 -15.59 -23.07 -16.48
CA ILE A 171 -16.27 -23.36 -15.20
C ILE A 171 -16.77 -24.81 -15.13
N ARG A 172 -17.35 -25.31 -16.23
CA ARG A 172 -17.92 -26.67 -16.29
C ARG A 172 -16.85 -27.76 -16.40
N THR A 173 -15.72 -27.48 -17.05
CA THR A 173 -14.67 -28.48 -17.31
C THR A 173 -13.53 -28.44 -16.29
N ALA A 174 -13.42 -27.40 -15.47
CA ALA A 174 -12.38 -27.30 -14.45
C ALA A 174 -12.41 -28.49 -13.49
N ASP A 175 -11.23 -28.97 -13.11
CA ASP A 175 -11.02 -30.03 -12.11
C ASP A 175 -11.05 -29.50 -10.66
N PHE A 176 -11.54 -28.27 -10.48
CA PHE A 176 -11.63 -27.56 -9.21
C PHE A 176 -12.89 -26.68 -9.12
N PRO A 177 -13.26 -26.18 -7.93
CA PRO A 177 -14.42 -25.31 -7.77
C PRO A 177 -14.14 -23.90 -8.33
N ALA A 178 -14.28 -23.76 -9.65
CA ALA A 178 -14.20 -22.49 -10.37
C ALA A 178 -15.45 -21.62 -10.13
N LEU A 179 -15.63 -21.16 -8.89
CA LEU A 179 -16.86 -20.54 -8.39
C LEU A 179 -16.72 -19.05 -8.08
N VAL A 180 -15.53 -18.47 -8.21
CA VAL A 180 -15.32 -17.03 -7.98
C VAL A 180 -15.20 -16.34 -9.33
N VAL A 181 -16.13 -15.45 -9.65
CA VAL A 181 -16.15 -14.70 -10.91
C VAL A 181 -15.87 -13.22 -10.61
N LYS A 182 -14.85 -12.67 -11.26
CA LYS A 182 -14.43 -11.28 -11.05
C LYS A 182 -14.39 -10.51 -12.37
N ALA A 183 -14.90 -9.29 -12.36
CA ALA A 183 -14.64 -8.32 -13.43
C ALA A 183 -13.16 -7.91 -13.38
N SER A 184 -12.48 -7.91 -14.54
CA SER A 184 -11.04 -7.64 -14.58
C SER A 184 -10.70 -6.20 -14.23
N GLY A 185 -11.50 -5.23 -14.68
CA GLY A 185 -11.25 -3.81 -14.43
C GLY A 185 -11.61 -3.33 -13.02
N LEU A 186 -11.46 -2.02 -12.80
CA LEU A 186 -11.86 -1.33 -11.58
C LEU A 186 -13.39 -1.34 -11.45
N ALA A 187 -13.90 -2.08 -10.47
CA ALA A 187 -15.33 -2.24 -10.18
C ALA A 187 -15.69 -1.84 -8.74
N ALA A 188 -14.87 -1.00 -8.09
CA ALA A 188 -15.06 -0.48 -6.73
C ALA A 188 -15.43 -1.56 -5.69
N GLY A 189 -14.76 -2.73 -5.75
CA GLY A 189 -15.02 -3.87 -4.86
C GLY A 189 -16.33 -4.64 -5.12
N LYS A 190 -17.19 -4.17 -6.02
CA LYS A 190 -18.50 -4.80 -6.32
C LYS A 190 -18.45 -5.83 -7.45
N GLY A 191 -17.36 -5.86 -8.19
CA GLY A 191 -17.19 -6.77 -9.33
C GLY A 191 -16.73 -8.18 -8.97
N VAL A 192 -16.96 -8.65 -7.73
CA VAL A 192 -16.57 -10.00 -7.26
C VAL A 192 -17.81 -10.75 -6.83
N ILE A 193 -18.07 -11.89 -7.48
CA ILE A 193 -19.21 -12.77 -7.20
C ILE A 193 -18.67 -14.13 -6.79
N VAL A 194 -19.07 -14.60 -5.61
CA VAL A 194 -18.79 -15.96 -5.12
C VAL A 194 -20.06 -16.78 -5.29
N ALA A 195 -20.04 -17.68 -6.28
CA ALA A 195 -21.18 -18.52 -6.63
C ALA A 195 -21.26 -19.78 -5.73
N GLY A 196 -22.47 -20.25 -5.45
CA GLY A 196 -22.72 -21.50 -4.73
C GLY A 196 -22.54 -22.74 -5.60
N ASP A 197 -22.73 -22.60 -6.92
CA ASP A 197 -22.57 -23.69 -7.89
C ASP A 197 -22.08 -23.20 -9.27
N ARG A 198 -21.81 -24.15 -10.17
CA ARG A 198 -21.26 -23.88 -11.51
C ARG A 198 -22.25 -23.10 -12.38
N GLU A 199 -23.54 -23.37 -12.23
CA GLU A 199 -24.62 -22.70 -12.95
C GLU A 199 -24.74 -21.24 -12.53
N GLU A 200 -24.62 -20.95 -11.24
CA GLU A 200 -24.57 -19.59 -10.69
C GLU A 200 -23.30 -18.86 -11.14
N ALA A 201 -22.14 -19.52 -11.16
CA ALA A 201 -20.92 -18.94 -11.71
C ALA A 201 -21.07 -18.58 -13.20
N CYS A 202 -21.71 -19.45 -14.00
CA CYS A 202 -22.01 -19.16 -15.40
C CYS A 202 -22.99 -17.98 -15.55
N ARG A 203 -23.99 -17.85 -14.66
CA ARG A 203 -24.87 -16.68 -14.64
C ARG A 203 -24.10 -15.40 -14.32
N ALA A 204 -23.25 -15.42 -13.31
CA ALA A 204 -22.40 -14.29 -12.94
C ALA A 204 -21.50 -13.81 -14.09
N VAL A 205 -20.93 -14.73 -14.87
CA VAL A 205 -20.19 -14.40 -16.11
C VAL A 205 -21.06 -13.65 -17.10
N MET A 206 -22.28 -14.14 -17.33
CA MET A 206 -23.22 -13.55 -18.29
C MET A 206 -23.65 -12.15 -17.84
N ASP A 207 -23.97 -11.97 -16.56
CA ASP A 207 -24.37 -10.69 -15.99
C ASP A 207 -23.24 -9.63 -16.10
N ILE A 208 -21.99 -10.04 -15.85
CA ILE A 208 -20.84 -9.13 -15.98
C ILE A 208 -20.61 -8.72 -17.44
N MET A 209 -20.64 -9.68 -18.36
CA MET A 209 -20.19 -9.46 -19.75
C MET A 209 -21.29 -8.99 -20.71
N LYS A 210 -22.50 -9.56 -20.63
CA LYS A 210 -23.59 -9.24 -21.56
C LYS A 210 -24.39 -8.03 -21.10
N ASP A 211 -24.69 -7.95 -19.81
CA ASP A 211 -25.44 -6.81 -19.27
C ASP A 211 -24.57 -5.60 -18.97
N ARG A 212 -23.25 -5.71 -19.21
CA ARG A 212 -22.25 -4.65 -18.97
C ARG A 212 -22.43 -4.00 -17.61
N ALA A 213 -22.72 -4.81 -16.58
CA ALA A 213 -23.03 -4.33 -15.23
C ALA A 213 -21.95 -3.38 -14.66
N PHE A 214 -20.71 -3.48 -15.17
CA PHE A 214 -19.55 -2.68 -14.77
C PHE A 214 -18.91 -1.89 -15.93
N GLY A 215 -19.62 -1.66 -17.03
CA GLY A 215 -19.09 -0.94 -18.19
C GLY A 215 -17.89 -1.65 -18.81
N SER A 216 -16.83 -0.91 -19.18
CA SER A 216 -15.60 -1.46 -19.76
C SER A 216 -14.84 -2.38 -18.80
N ALA A 217 -15.04 -2.25 -17.48
CA ALA A 217 -14.40 -3.13 -16.49
C ALA A 217 -14.86 -4.60 -16.62
N GLY A 218 -16.01 -4.85 -17.25
CA GLY A 218 -16.60 -6.17 -17.48
C GLY A 218 -16.26 -6.83 -18.82
N GLU A 219 -15.44 -6.20 -19.69
CA GLU A 219 -15.08 -6.78 -21.00
C GLU A 219 -14.27 -8.08 -20.88
N THR A 220 -13.50 -8.20 -19.80
CA THR A 220 -12.76 -9.42 -19.43
C THR A 220 -13.21 -9.88 -18.06
N VAL A 221 -13.49 -11.18 -17.93
CA VAL A 221 -13.77 -11.83 -16.64
C VAL A 221 -12.62 -12.74 -16.25
N VAL A 222 -12.34 -12.78 -14.96
CA VAL A 222 -11.44 -13.75 -14.34
C VAL A 222 -12.28 -14.73 -13.55
N VAL A 223 -12.16 -16.02 -13.86
CA VAL A 223 -12.79 -17.11 -13.11
C VAL A 223 -11.71 -17.77 -12.26
N GLU A 224 -11.93 -17.86 -10.96
CA GLU A 224 -10.97 -18.38 -9.98
C GLU A 224 -11.52 -19.56 -9.18
N GLU A 225 -10.59 -20.36 -8.69
CA GLU A 225 -10.81 -21.33 -7.63
C GLU A 225 -11.38 -20.66 -6.38
N LEU A 226 -12.40 -21.28 -5.78
CA LEU A 226 -12.88 -20.93 -4.46
C LEU A 226 -11.84 -21.36 -3.41
N LEU A 227 -11.23 -20.37 -2.77
CA LEU A 227 -10.31 -20.60 -1.65
C LEU A 227 -11.07 -20.56 -0.33
N GLU A 228 -10.75 -21.50 0.55
CA GLU A 228 -11.27 -21.56 1.92
C GLU A 228 -10.13 -21.33 2.91
N GLY A 229 -10.37 -20.47 3.89
CA GLY A 229 -9.38 -20.10 4.87
C GLY A 229 -9.76 -18.83 5.59
N GLU A 230 -8.77 -18.23 6.23
CA GLU A 230 -8.92 -16.94 6.91
C GLU A 230 -8.39 -15.81 6.02
N GLU A 231 -9.22 -14.80 5.78
CA GLU A 231 -8.82 -13.59 5.06
C GLU A 231 -8.00 -12.67 5.97
N VAL A 232 -6.86 -12.21 5.45
CA VAL A 232 -5.98 -11.23 6.10
C VAL A 232 -5.44 -10.23 5.08
N SER A 233 -5.22 -9.00 5.53
CA SER A 233 -4.74 -7.89 4.71
C SER A 233 -3.33 -7.52 5.14
N CYS A 234 -2.38 -7.59 4.21
CA CYS A 234 -0.98 -7.23 4.46
C CYS A 234 -0.56 -6.10 3.52
N LEU A 235 -0.21 -4.96 4.11
CA LEU A 235 0.23 -3.78 3.38
C LEU A 235 1.73 -3.60 3.55
N CYS A 236 2.41 -3.04 2.55
CA CYS A 236 3.76 -2.54 2.70
C CYS A 236 3.98 -1.22 1.98
N PHE A 237 4.92 -0.43 2.49
CA PHE A 237 5.55 0.63 1.71
C PHE A 237 6.59 0.03 0.78
N SER A 238 6.68 0.55 -0.43
CA SER A 238 7.79 0.27 -1.34
C SER A 238 8.34 1.55 -1.98
N ASP A 239 9.65 1.56 -2.15
CA ASP A 239 10.44 2.58 -2.85
C ASP A 239 10.79 2.17 -4.31
N GLY A 240 10.23 1.06 -4.80
CA GLY A 240 10.57 0.47 -6.09
C GLY A 240 11.62 -0.65 -6.04
N SER A 241 12.22 -0.90 -4.87
CA SER A 241 13.25 -1.94 -4.70
C SER A 241 13.13 -2.72 -3.39
N SER A 242 12.68 -2.07 -2.33
CA SER A 242 12.54 -2.64 -1.00
C SER A 242 11.08 -2.61 -0.54
N VAL A 243 10.75 -3.47 0.42
CA VAL A 243 9.45 -3.44 1.11
C VAL A 243 9.63 -3.23 2.61
N SER A 244 8.77 -2.37 3.16
CA SER A 244 8.57 -2.22 4.60
C SER A 244 7.14 -2.61 4.97
N PRO A 245 6.91 -3.85 5.45
CA PRO A 245 5.58 -4.31 5.87
C PRO A 245 4.98 -3.46 6.99
N MET A 246 3.68 -3.24 6.92
CA MET A 246 2.86 -2.69 8.00
C MET A 246 2.32 -3.83 8.87
N PRO A 247 1.88 -3.56 10.10
CA PRO A 247 1.19 -4.57 10.89
C PRO A 247 -0.05 -5.08 10.14
N PRO A 248 -0.25 -6.41 10.07
CA PRO A 248 -1.33 -7.00 9.29
C PRO A 248 -2.68 -6.61 9.89
N ALA A 249 -3.67 -6.40 9.03
CA ALA A 249 -5.02 -6.07 9.43
C ALA A 249 -5.98 -7.17 8.96
N GLN A 250 -7.17 -7.20 9.54
CA GLN A 250 -8.29 -7.97 9.01
C GLN A 250 -9.46 -7.03 8.82
N ASP A 251 -10.08 -7.08 7.65
CA ASP A 251 -11.28 -6.35 7.31
C ASP A 251 -12.50 -7.26 7.32
N HIS A 252 -13.66 -6.66 7.56
CA HIS A 252 -14.96 -7.34 7.51
C HIS A 252 -15.76 -6.76 6.35
N LYS A 253 -15.85 -7.50 5.24
CA LYS A 253 -16.51 -7.03 4.01
C LYS A 253 -18.02 -7.20 4.02
N ARG A 254 -18.55 -8.12 4.81
CA ARG A 254 -19.96 -8.52 4.81
C ARG A 254 -20.84 -7.48 5.51
N LEU A 255 -21.98 -7.17 4.90
CA LEU A 255 -22.88 -6.11 5.36
C LEU A 255 -23.53 -6.39 6.72
N GLN A 256 -23.73 -7.66 7.07
CA GLN A 256 -24.45 -8.08 8.27
C GLN A 256 -23.57 -8.88 9.23
N ASP A 257 -23.95 -8.88 10.50
CA ASP A 257 -23.29 -9.66 11.56
C ASP A 257 -23.19 -11.15 11.20
N GLY A 258 -22.08 -11.78 11.61
CA GLY A 258 -21.82 -13.19 11.32
C GLY A 258 -21.41 -13.48 9.86
N ASP A 259 -20.81 -12.48 9.20
CA ASP A 259 -20.36 -12.56 7.81
C ASP A 259 -21.47 -12.85 6.79
N LEU A 260 -22.65 -12.27 7.02
CA LEU A 260 -23.84 -12.44 6.18
C LEU A 260 -24.08 -11.23 5.25
N GLY A 261 -24.92 -11.44 4.24
CA GLY A 261 -25.29 -10.41 3.26
C GLY A 261 -24.24 -10.16 2.17
N PRO A 262 -24.45 -9.16 1.30
CA PRO A 262 -23.56 -8.88 0.18
C PRO A 262 -22.19 -8.34 0.63
N ASN A 263 -21.19 -8.48 -0.23
CA ASN A 263 -19.89 -7.83 -0.04
C ASN A 263 -20.02 -6.31 -0.17
N THR A 264 -19.26 -5.60 0.67
CA THR A 264 -19.11 -4.13 0.66
C THR A 264 -17.64 -3.77 0.40
N GLY A 265 -17.31 -2.48 0.44
CA GLY A 265 -15.91 -2.05 0.44
C GLY A 265 -15.16 -2.34 1.76
N GLY A 266 -15.88 -2.70 2.83
CA GLY A 266 -15.36 -2.91 4.18
C GLY A 266 -16.22 -2.21 5.24
N MET A 267 -16.84 -2.97 6.14
CA MET A 267 -17.69 -2.48 7.24
C MET A 267 -16.89 -2.10 8.49
N GLY A 268 -15.68 -2.63 8.62
CA GLY A 268 -14.79 -2.39 9.73
C GLY A 268 -13.49 -3.16 9.54
N ALA A 269 -12.45 -2.75 10.27
CA ALA A 269 -11.18 -3.46 10.30
C ALA A 269 -10.56 -3.34 11.69
N TYR A 270 -9.58 -4.20 11.99
CA TYR A 270 -8.75 -4.07 13.17
C TYR A 270 -7.30 -4.44 12.87
N CYS A 271 -6.39 -3.91 13.68
CA CYS A 271 -4.95 -4.07 13.50
C CYS A 271 -4.23 -4.00 14.86
N PRO A 272 -3.25 -4.88 15.15
CA PRO A 272 -2.84 -6.03 14.34
C PRO A 272 -3.81 -7.22 14.46
N THR A 273 -3.84 -8.08 13.44
CA THR A 273 -4.56 -9.37 13.46
C THR A 273 -3.71 -10.45 14.18
N PRO A 274 -4.19 -11.09 15.27
CA PRO A 274 -3.44 -12.12 15.99
C PRO A 274 -3.20 -13.40 15.19
N GLN A 275 -3.89 -13.57 14.06
CA GLN A 275 -3.80 -14.76 13.20
C GLN A 275 -2.54 -14.76 12.34
N VAL A 276 -1.86 -13.62 12.23
CA VAL A 276 -0.58 -13.50 11.52
C VAL A 276 0.57 -13.41 12.54
N SER A 277 1.29 -14.53 12.71
CA SER A 277 2.52 -14.56 13.52
C SER A 277 3.66 -13.78 12.84
N GLN A 278 4.73 -13.50 13.57
CA GLN A 278 5.91 -12.83 13.00
C GLN A 278 6.58 -13.67 11.91
N GLU A 279 6.61 -14.99 12.09
CA GLU A 279 7.13 -15.94 11.09
C GLU A 279 6.27 -15.93 9.83
N LEU A 280 4.93 -15.90 9.99
CA LEU A 280 4.03 -15.81 8.85
C LEU A 280 4.13 -14.45 8.16
N LEU A 281 4.28 -13.36 8.89
CA LEU A 281 4.51 -12.02 8.31
C LEU A 281 5.82 -11.97 7.50
N GLN A 282 6.89 -12.59 8.00
CA GLN A 282 8.15 -12.71 7.28
C GLN A 282 7.99 -13.58 6.02
N GLN A 283 7.25 -14.68 6.10
CA GLN A 283 6.91 -15.48 4.92
C GLN A 283 6.11 -14.68 3.89
N ILE A 284 5.10 -13.91 4.31
CA ILE A 284 4.31 -13.04 3.43
C ILE A 284 5.21 -11.99 2.77
N ARG A 285 6.10 -11.37 3.55
CA ARG A 285 7.09 -10.42 3.05
C ARG A 285 7.92 -11.04 1.92
N ASP A 286 8.52 -12.19 2.14
CA ASP A 286 9.49 -12.76 1.20
C ASP A 286 8.82 -13.42 0.00
N THR A 287 7.67 -14.07 0.19
CA THR A 287 7.02 -14.88 -0.85
C THR A 287 5.96 -14.13 -1.66
N VAL A 288 5.50 -12.98 -1.17
CA VAL A 288 4.48 -12.16 -1.85
C VAL A 288 4.99 -10.74 -2.06
N LEU A 289 5.28 -10.00 -0.99
CA LEU A 289 5.50 -8.55 -1.10
C LEU A 289 6.81 -8.21 -1.83
N GLN A 290 7.93 -8.74 -1.35
CA GLN A 290 9.25 -8.50 -1.93
C GLN A 290 9.33 -9.08 -3.34
N LYS A 291 8.84 -10.32 -3.56
CA LYS A 291 8.74 -10.92 -4.90
C LYS A 291 7.94 -10.07 -5.88
N THR A 292 6.83 -9.47 -5.44
CA THR A 292 6.04 -8.60 -6.30
C THR A 292 6.83 -7.35 -6.70
N VAL A 293 7.49 -6.70 -5.74
CA VAL A 293 8.31 -5.51 -6.03
C VAL A 293 9.50 -5.84 -6.93
N ASP A 294 10.17 -6.97 -6.69
CA ASP A 294 11.27 -7.44 -7.53
C ASP A 294 10.81 -7.74 -8.94
N GLY A 295 9.71 -8.50 -9.12
CA GLY A 295 9.17 -8.82 -10.44
C GLY A 295 8.72 -7.57 -11.22
N MET A 296 8.12 -6.59 -10.53
CA MET A 296 7.74 -5.30 -11.14
C MET A 296 8.97 -4.51 -11.61
N ARG A 297 10.04 -4.50 -10.81
CA ARG A 297 11.31 -3.88 -11.18
C ARG A 297 11.99 -4.60 -12.35
N GLU A 298 11.99 -5.93 -12.36
CA GLU A 298 12.53 -6.75 -13.46
C GLU A 298 11.79 -6.49 -14.79
N GLU A 299 10.47 -6.25 -14.74
CA GLU A 299 9.65 -5.84 -15.89
C GLU A 299 9.80 -4.36 -16.28
N GLY A 300 10.80 -3.65 -15.71
CA GLY A 300 11.07 -2.25 -15.99
C GLY A 300 9.98 -1.31 -15.49
N THR A 301 9.24 -1.72 -14.46
CA THR A 301 8.12 -0.96 -13.90
C THR A 301 8.19 -0.91 -12.37
N PRO A 302 9.23 -0.30 -11.77
CA PRO A 302 9.40 -0.27 -10.33
C PRO A 302 8.13 0.22 -9.60
N TYR A 303 7.77 -0.49 -8.53
CA TYR A 303 6.55 -0.20 -7.77
C TYR A 303 6.86 0.74 -6.60
N VAL A 304 6.41 2.00 -6.67
CA VAL A 304 6.52 2.97 -5.57
C VAL A 304 5.14 3.20 -4.97
N GLY A 305 5.00 3.23 -3.65
CA GLY A 305 3.72 3.48 -3.00
C GLY A 305 3.36 2.45 -1.93
N VAL A 306 2.06 2.22 -1.76
CA VAL A 306 1.55 1.17 -0.87
C VAL A 306 1.05 0.00 -1.69
N LEU A 307 1.75 -1.14 -1.57
CA LEU A 307 1.26 -2.41 -2.06
C LEU A 307 0.41 -3.06 -0.96
N TYR A 308 -0.86 -3.26 -1.26
CA TYR A 308 -1.78 -4.01 -0.43
C TYR A 308 -1.95 -5.40 -1.03
N ALA A 309 -1.75 -6.45 -0.24
CA ALA A 309 -2.07 -7.82 -0.60
C ALA A 309 -3.25 -8.31 0.25
N GLY A 310 -4.35 -8.64 -0.41
CA GLY A 310 -5.44 -9.41 0.19
C GLY A 310 -5.07 -10.88 0.11
N LEU A 311 -5.04 -11.58 1.25
CA LEU A 311 -4.51 -12.92 1.37
C LEU A 311 -5.57 -13.86 1.97
N MET A 312 -5.51 -15.12 1.56
CA MET A 312 -6.23 -16.22 2.18
C MET A 312 -5.23 -17.19 2.81
N LEU A 313 -5.37 -17.44 4.11
CA LEU A 313 -4.62 -18.46 4.83
C LEU A 313 -5.35 -19.80 4.70
N THR A 314 -4.99 -20.59 3.69
CA THR A 314 -5.63 -21.89 3.42
C THR A 314 -4.90 -23.03 4.13
N LYS A 315 -5.53 -24.21 4.16
CA LYS A 315 -4.89 -25.45 4.65
C LYS A 315 -3.66 -25.86 3.82
N GLN A 316 -3.55 -25.38 2.58
CA GLN A 316 -2.44 -25.65 1.66
C GLN A 316 -1.40 -24.51 1.66
N GLY A 317 -1.60 -23.48 2.47
CA GLY A 317 -0.71 -22.35 2.64
C GLY A 317 -1.29 -21.01 2.18
N LEU A 318 -0.43 -20.00 2.21
CA LEU A 318 -0.71 -18.62 1.79
C LEU A 318 -1.10 -18.55 0.32
N LYS A 319 -2.20 -17.85 0.02
CA LYS A 319 -2.64 -17.52 -1.34
C LYS A 319 -3.04 -16.05 -1.44
N VAL A 320 -2.53 -15.35 -2.45
CA VAL A 320 -2.96 -13.98 -2.78
C VAL A 320 -4.33 -14.04 -3.47
N LEU A 321 -5.30 -13.30 -2.93
CA LEU A 321 -6.62 -13.10 -3.51
C LEU A 321 -6.59 -12.00 -4.57
N GLU A 322 -5.96 -10.87 -4.24
CA GLU A 322 -5.82 -9.70 -5.09
C GLU A 322 -4.75 -8.74 -4.54
N PHE A 323 -4.29 -7.84 -5.41
CA PHE A 323 -3.49 -6.68 -5.03
C PHE A 323 -4.33 -5.41 -5.13
N ASN A 324 -4.16 -4.51 -4.16
CA ASN A 324 -4.57 -3.12 -4.26
C ASN A 324 -3.31 -2.24 -4.25
N CYS A 325 -3.34 -1.13 -4.98
CA CYS A 325 -2.19 -0.30 -5.28
C CYS A 325 -2.11 0.98 -4.45
N ARG A 326 -2.86 0.99 -3.35
CA ARG A 326 -3.07 2.12 -2.44
C ARG A 326 -3.40 1.59 -1.05
N PHE A 327 -3.55 2.50 -0.09
CA PHE A 327 -4.02 2.12 1.24
C PHE A 327 -5.43 1.52 1.20
N GLY A 328 -5.67 0.51 2.04
CA GLY A 328 -7.01 -0.06 2.28
C GLY A 328 -7.97 0.96 2.91
N ASP A 329 -9.27 0.76 2.74
CA ASP A 329 -10.30 1.53 3.43
C ASP A 329 -11.39 0.52 3.82
N PRO A 330 -11.56 0.17 5.12
CA PRO A 330 -11.17 0.96 6.30
C PRO A 330 -9.81 0.62 6.96
N GLU A 331 -8.94 -0.18 6.35
CA GLU A 331 -7.69 -0.62 7.00
C GLU A 331 -6.74 0.55 7.32
N CYS A 332 -6.70 1.60 6.49
CA CYS A 332 -5.87 2.79 6.75
C CYS A 332 -6.24 3.52 8.05
N GLN A 333 -7.50 3.43 8.48
CA GLN A 333 -8.02 4.10 9.67
C GLN A 333 -7.57 3.40 10.96
N VAL A 334 -7.19 2.12 10.88
CA VAL A 334 -6.79 1.31 12.03
C VAL A 334 -5.32 0.91 12.01
N ALA A 335 -4.68 0.91 10.83
CA ALA A 335 -3.28 0.56 10.69
C ALA A 335 -2.38 1.64 11.32
N PRO A 336 -1.58 1.32 12.36
CA PRO A 336 -0.58 2.24 12.85
C PRO A 336 0.56 2.35 11.82
N PRO A 337 1.24 3.50 11.73
CA PRO A 337 2.43 3.61 10.88
C PRO A 337 3.49 2.59 11.37
N PRO A 338 4.32 2.04 10.46
CA PRO A 338 5.44 1.20 10.85
C PRO A 338 6.37 2.01 11.76
N THR A 339 6.51 1.56 13.01
CA THR A 339 7.45 2.17 13.96
C THR A 339 8.84 1.65 13.66
N THR A 340 9.80 2.55 13.42
CA THR A 340 11.22 2.23 13.26
C THR A 340 11.88 1.75 14.57
N THR A 341 11.15 1.66 15.67
CA THR A 341 11.67 1.26 16.98
C THR A 341 11.28 -0.15 17.34
N THR A 342 12.29 -1.02 17.44
CA THR A 342 12.24 -2.28 18.20
C THR A 342 11.60 -2.06 19.58
N THR A 343 10.53 -2.81 19.83
CA THR A 343 10.01 -3.24 21.14
C THR A 343 9.87 -2.18 22.25
N THR A 344 8.65 -1.67 22.40
CA THR A 344 8.05 -1.49 23.73
C THR A 344 6.56 -1.82 23.61
N PRO A 345 6.02 -2.79 24.39
CA PRO A 345 4.59 -3.03 24.40
C PRO A 345 3.86 -1.79 24.93
N PRO A 346 2.63 -1.50 24.46
CA PRO A 346 1.83 -0.43 25.02
C PRO A 346 1.60 -0.69 26.52
N PRO A 347 1.57 0.35 27.38
CA PRO A 347 1.21 0.17 28.78
C PRO A 347 -0.20 -0.43 28.84
N HIS A 348 -0.35 -1.51 29.60
CA HIS A 348 -1.61 -2.19 29.85
C HIS A 348 -2.73 -1.19 30.09
N ILE A 349 -3.71 -1.13 29.18
CA ILE A 349 -5.00 -0.52 29.46
C ILE A 349 -5.62 -1.36 30.57
N ARG A 350 -5.53 -0.89 31.81
CA ARG A 350 -6.32 -1.44 32.91
C ARG A 350 -7.79 -1.16 32.59
N THR A 351 -8.49 -2.17 32.11
CA THR A 351 -9.95 -2.17 32.11
C THR A 351 -10.40 -2.09 33.57
N HIS A 352 -10.87 -0.93 34.00
CA HIS A 352 -11.63 -0.82 35.23
C HIS A 352 -12.96 -1.56 35.02
N THR A 353 -13.00 -2.83 35.45
CA THR A 353 -14.24 -3.53 35.69
C THR A 353 -14.96 -2.83 36.84
N LEU A 354 -16.12 -2.23 36.54
CA LEU A 354 -17.08 -1.84 37.57
C LEU A 354 -17.60 -3.11 38.27
N PRO A 355 -17.70 -3.14 39.60
CA PRO A 355 -18.19 -4.30 40.31
C PRO A 355 -19.68 -4.54 40.03
N PRO A 356 -20.12 -5.79 39.86
CA PRO A 356 -21.54 -6.11 39.76
C PRO A 356 -22.14 -6.05 41.16
N ASN A 357 -22.78 -4.92 41.48
CA ASN A 357 -23.88 -4.75 42.44
C ASN A 357 -23.90 -3.30 42.94
N ALA A 358 -24.70 -2.47 42.28
CA ALA A 358 -25.34 -1.31 42.91
C ALA A 358 -26.79 -1.34 42.43
N HIS A 359 -27.70 -1.41 43.40
CA HIS A 359 -29.16 -1.49 43.24
C HIS A 359 -29.75 -0.34 42.45
#